data_AF-A0A6A6PJE5-F1
#
_entry.id   AF-A0A6A6PJE5-F1
#
_cell.length_a   1.000
_cell.length_b   1.000
_cell.length_c   1.000
_cell.angle_alpha   90.00
_cell.angle_beta   90.00
_cell.angle_gamma   90.00
#
_symmetry.space_group_name_H-M   'P 1'
#
loop_
_entity.id
_entity.type
_entity.pdbx_description
1 polymer ?
#
loop_
_entity_poly.entity_id
_entity_poly.type
_entity_poly.pdbx_seq_one_letter_code
_entity_poly.pdbx_strand_id
1 'polypeptide(L)'
;MSPSITTTLSASPGAEVATGGKDDFFWAYTEEPHKTRRLEIIKAHPEVLKLCGPEPLTIPLVLAVVGLQIFCAYLLRHTAFLSWPFILTAYIIGATANQNLFLAIHEISHNLAFKSPLANRLFAIIANLPIGIPYSASFRPYHLTHHKSLGVDGLDTDVPTTVEAWLLDSVAGKAFFCTFQILFYAIRPMMVYKLPLTWIHALNIASQLAFDFAVVRAFGGRALAYFILSSFLAGSLHPCAGHFIAEHYVFNQLAASSAVKTSVPTETYSYYGVLNLLTYNVGLHNEHHDFPAIPWTRLWKLNEVANEFYRDLPCHHSWVGVMWQFVTDKDVGLWCRVKRKEGGRKVGGNGKQHRQPLDATL
;
A
#
# COMPACT_ATOMS: atom_id res chain seq x y z
N MET A 1 -57.49 -9.28 -32.81
CA MET A 1 -56.82 -9.82 -31.61
C MET A 1 -55.35 -10.00 -31.96
N SER A 2 -54.52 -9.03 -31.60
CA SER A 2 -53.07 -9.08 -31.77
C SER A 2 -52.45 -9.45 -30.43
N PRO A 3 -51.56 -10.46 -30.33
CA PRO A 3 -50.93 -10.78 -29.07
C PRO A 3 -49.74 -9.83 -28.85
N SER A 4 -49.82 -9.05 -27.77
CA SER A 4 -48.70 -8.25 -27.27
C SER A 4 -47.60 -9.18 -26.75
N ILE A 5 -46.41 -9.09 -27.32
CA ILE A 5 -45.20 -9.75 -26.82
C ILE A 5 -44.64 -8.86 -25.70
N THR A 6 -44.84 -9.28 -24.45
CA THR A 6 -44.18 -8.69 -23.29
C THR A 6 -42.77 -9.25 -23.19
N THR A 7 -41.78 -8.46 -23.60
CA THR A 7 -40.36 -8.79 -23.42
C THR A 7 -39.99 -8.60 -21.95
N THR A 8 -39.94 -9.70 -21.20
CA THR A 8 -39.34 -9.72 -19.85
C THR A 8 -37.83 -9.61 -19.99
N LEU A 9 -37.27 -8.44 -19.65
CA LEU A 9 -35.85 -8.25 -19.42
C LEU A 9 -35.40 -9.18 -18.29
N SER A 10 -34.59 -10.20 -18.60
CA SER A 10 -33.92 -10.99 -17.58
C SER A 10 -32.89 -10.12 -16.88
N ALA A 11 -33.11 -9.85 -15.60
CA ALA A 11 -32.10 -9.26 -14.74
C ALA A 11 -30.87 -10.19 -14.70
N SER A 12 -29.67 -9.62 -14.89
CA SER A 12 -28.41 -10.32 -14.63
C SER A 12 -28.41 -10.88 -13.20
N PRO A 13 -27.81 -12.07 -12.95
CA PRO A 13 -27.71 -12.59 -11.61
C PRO A 13 -26.90 -11.61 -10.76
N GLY A 14 -27.50 -11.15 -9.66
CA GLY A 14 -26.85 -10.29 -8.69
C GLY A 14 -25.59 -10.96 -8.14
N ALA A 15 -24.51 -10.21 -8.01
CA ALA A 15 -23.28 -10.68 -7.39
C ALA A 15 -23.55 -11.01 -5.92
N GLU A 16 -23.60 -12.29 -5.58
CA GLU A 16 -23.69 -12.73 -4.19
C GLU A 16 -22.30 -12.63 -3.55
N VAL A 17 -22.23 -11.92 -2.42
CA VAL A 17 -21.08 -11.93 -1.50
C VAL A 17 -21.35 -13.00 -0.45
N ALA A 18 -20.50 -14.02 -0.35
CA ALA A 18 -20.49 -14.87 0.83
C ALA A 18 -19.89 -14.05 1.97
N THR A 19 -20.73 -13.58 2.89
CA THR A 19 -20.28 -12.87 4.09
C THR A 19 -19.37 -13.81 4.88
N GLY A 20 -18.09 -13.47 5.00
CA GLY A 20 -17.16 -14.19 5.87
C GLY A 20 -17.77 -14.30 7.27
N GLY A 21 -17.70 -15.48 7.86
CA GLY A 21 -18.01 -15.65 9.28
C GLY A 21 -17.06 -14.80 10.13
N LYS A 22 -17.28 -14.76 11.45
CA LYS A 22 -16.43 -14.01 12.40
C LYS A 22 -14.93 -14.33 12.26
N ASP A 23 -14.60 -15.52 11.74
CA ASP A 23 -13.25 -16.04 11.56
C ASP A 23 -12.91 -16.34 10.08
N ASP A 24 -13.46 -15.57 9.12
CA ASP A 24 -13.15 -15.70 7.69
C ASP A 24 -13.07 -14.34 6.98
N PHE A 25 -12.37 -14.30 5.85
CA PHE A 25 -12.27 -13.11 5.00
C PHE A 25 -13.54 -12.86 4.18
N PHE A 26 -13.70 -11.65 3.67
CA PHE A 26 -14.79 -11.33 2.74
C PHE A 26 -14.46 -11.86 1.33
N TRP A 27 -15.16 -12.89 0.87
CA TRP A 27 -14.91 -13.43 -0.48
C TRP A 27 -15.77 -12.73 -1.54
N ALA A 28 -15.12 -12.11 -2.51
CA ALA A 28 -15.77 -11.45 -3.65
C ALA A 28 -15.61 -12.29 -4.93
N TYR A 29 -16.69 -12.36 -5.71
CA TYR A 29 -16.72 -13.00 -7.04
C TYR A 29 -16.70 -11.99 -8.20
N THR A 30 -16.57 -10.70 -7.89
CA THR A 30 -16.45 -9.61 -8.86
C THR A 30 -14.99 -9.23 -9.09
N GLU A 31 -14.68 -8.64 -10.25
CA GLU A 31 -13.40 -7.96 -10.47
C GLU A 31 -13.20 -6.82 -9.45
N GLU A 32 -11.95 -6.39 -9.27
CA GLU A 32 -11.62 -5.26 -8.41
C GLU A 32 -12.22 -3.94 -8.96
N PRO A 33 -12.69 -3.02 -8.10
CA PRO A 33 -13.53 -1.89 -8.49
C PRO A 33 -12.78 -0.82 -9.30
N HIS A 34 -11.45 -0.74 -9.18
CA HIS A 34 -10.64 0.29 -9.81
C HIS A 34 -10.55 0.13 -11.32
N LYS A 35 -10.48 -1.10 -11.84
CA LYS A 35 -10.53 -1.34 -13.29
C LYS A 35 -11.83 -0.83 -13.91
N THR A 36 -12.98 -1.13 -13.28
CA THR A 36 -14.28 -0.68 -13.78
C THR A 36 -14.40 0.83 -13.70
N ARG A 37 -14.13 1.42 -12.52
CA ARG A 37 -14.24 2.87 -12.31
C ARG A 37 -13.28 3.67 -13.19
N ARG A 38 -12.05 3.19 -13.41
CA ARG A 38 -11.09 3.78 -14.36
C ARG A 38 -11.68 3.85 -15.78
N LEU A 39 -12.32 2.80 -16.27
CA LEU A 39 -12.91 2.78 -17.63
C LEU A 39 -14.08 3.77 -17.74
N GLU A 40 -14.90 3.85 -16.70
CA GLU A 40 -16.02 4.81 -16.63
C GLU A 40 -15.52 6.25 -16.60
N ILE A 41 -14.50 6.55 -15.78
CA ILE A 41 -13.87 7.87 -15.72
C ILE A 41 -13.24 8.23 -17.06
N ILE A 42 -12.49 7.32 -17.72
CA ILE A 42 -11.89 7.60 -19.03
C ILE A 42 -12.97 7.91 -20.08
N LYS A 43 -14.11 7.22 -20.01
CA LYS A 43 -15.24 7.45 -20.92
C LYS A 43 -15.89 8.81 -20.69
N ALA A 44 -16.06 9.23 -19.44
CA ALA A 44 -16.70 10.49 -19.08
C ALA A 44 -15.74 11.70 -19.20
N HIS A 45 -14.48 11.53 -18.81
CA HIS A 45 -13.44 12.56 -18.69
C HIS A 45 -12.12 12.09 -19.35
N PRO A 46 -12.05 11.92 -20.68
CA PRO A 46 -10.84 11.46 -21.34
C PRO A 46 -9.62 12.38 -21.11
N GLU A 47 -9.84 13.64 -20.73
CA GLU A 47 -8.80 14.61 -20.36
C GLU A 47 -7.95 14.20 -19.15
N VAL A 48 -8.44 13.32 -18.27
CA VAL A 48 -7.65 12.83 -17.12
C VAL A 48 -6.37 12.12 -17.55
N LEU A 49 -6.36 11.52 -18.76
CA LEU A 49 -5.18 10.86 -19.32
C LEU A 49 -4.03 11.84 -19.58
N LYS A 50 -4.31 13.15 -19.71
CA LYS A 50 -3.28 14.19 -19.84
C LYS A 50 -2.55 14.46 -18.52
N LEU A 51 -3.09 14.01 -17.39
CA LEU A 51 -2.44 14.12 -16.08
C LEU A 51 -1.34 13.06 -15.89
N CYS A 52 -1.37 11.98 -16.68
CA CYS A 52 -0.40 10.90 -16.61
C CYS A 52 1.02 11.35 -16.95
N GLY A 53 2.01 10.69 -16.35
CA GLY A 53 3.42 10.87 -16.68
C GLY A 53 4.27 11.24 -15.45
N PRO A 54 5.56 11.51 -15.67
CA PRO A 54 6.48 11.74 -14.56
C PRO A 54 6.22 13.08 -13.87
N GLU A 55 6.68 13.14 -12.61
CA GLU A 55 6.73 14.28 -11.73
C GLU A 55 8.16 14.53 -11.27
N PRO A 56 8.90 15.42 -11.96
CA PRO A 56 10.28 15.74 -11.64
C PRO A 56 10.49 16.26 -10.22
N LEU A 57 9.49 16.86 -9.57
CA LEU A 57 9.58 17.34 -8.18
C LEU A 57 9.86 16.21 -7.18
N THR A 58 9.55 14.97 -7.54
CA THR A 58 9.87 13.78 -6.73
C THR A 58 11.37 13.66 -6.49
N ILE A 59 12.20 14.02 -7.47
CA ILE A 59 13.66 13.85 -7.41
C ILE A 59 14.32 14.74 -6.34
N PRO A 60 14.20 16.08 -6.39
CA PRO A 60 14.82 16.93 -5.38
C PRO A 60 14.22 16.69 -3.98
N LEU A 61 12.93 16.34 -3.87
CA LEU A 61 12.32 16.02 -2.58
C LEU A 61 12.94 14.77 -1.95
N VAL A 62 13.09 13.68 -2.70
CA VAL A 62 13.78 12.47 -2.21
C VAL A 62 15.20 12.77 -1.78
N LEU A 63 15.96 13.51 -2.60
CA LEU A 63 17.35 13.86 -2.27
C LEU A 63 17.42 14.73 -1.00
N ALA A 64 16.48 15.66 -0.81
CA ALA A 64 16.39 16.48 0.39
C ALA A 64 16.09 15.64 1.64
N VAL A 65 15.15 14.68 1.55
CA VAL A 65 14.78 13.81 2.68
C VAL A 65 15.89 12.80 3.01
N VAL A 66 16.58 12.25 1.99
CA VAL A 66 17.80 11.44 2.20
C VAL A 66 18.89 12.27 2.88
N GLY A 67 19.11 13.50 2.44
CA GLY A 67 20.05 14.43 3.05
C GLY A 67 19.70 14.75 4.50
N LEU A 68 18.42 15.00 4.80
CA LEU A 68 17.92 15.22 6.16
C LEU A 68 18.21 14.03 7.07
N GLN A 69 17.94 12.81 6.61
CA GLN A 69 18.22 11.60 7.38
C GLN A 69 19.71 11.45 7.68
N ILE A 70 20.58 11.63 6.68
CA ILE A 70 22.04 11.57 6.85
C ILE A 70 22.51 12.64 7.84
N PHE A 71 21.95 13.85 7.74
CA PHE A 71 22.25 14.95 8.65
C PHE A 71 21.86 14.62 10.10
N CYS A 72 20.65 14.12 10.33
CA CYS A 72 20.20 13.68 11.66
C CYS A 72 21.09 12.55 12.21
N ALA A 73 21.43 11.56 11.39
CA ALA A 73 22.33 10.48 11.77
C ALA A 73 23.72 11.00 12.18
N TYR A 74 24.25 11.98 11.44
CA TYR A 74 25.50 12.66 11.78
C TYR A 74 25.40 13.41 13.11
N LEU A 75 24.32 14.16 13.36
CA LEU A 75 24.14 14.89 14.63
C LEU A 75 24.03 13.93 15.83
N LEU A 76 23.36 12.79 15.66
CA LEU A 76 23.14 11.80 16.72
C LEU A 76 24.32 10.88 17.00
N ARG A 77 25.41 10.94 16.21
CA ARG A 77 26.54 9.99 16.26
C ARG A 77 27.19 9.78 17.63
N HIS A 78 27.18 10.81 18.49
CA HIS A 78 27.73 10.75 19.86
C HIS A 78 26.64 10.79 20.94
N THR A 79 25.37 10.69 20.56
CA THR A 79 24.22 10.74 21.47
C THR A 79 23.90 9.34 21.99
N ALA A 80 23.63 9.18 23.28
CA ALA A 80 23.26 7.87 23.84
C ALA A 80 21.95 7.34 23.23
N PHE A 81 21.91 6.05 22.90
CA PHE A 81 20.81 5.45 22.13
C PHE A 81 19.43 5.58 22.80
N LEU A 82 19.35 5.34 24.12
CA LEU A 82 18.10 5.45 24.88
C LEU A 82 17.82 6.86 25.41
N SER A 83 18.59 7.87 24.99
CA SER A 83 18.34 9.24 25.42
C SER A 83 17.13 9.85 24.71
N TRP A 84 16.44 10.75 25.40
CA TRP A 84 15.31 11.48 24.82
C TRP A 84 15.62 12.15 23.48
N PRO A 85 16.76 12.86 23.29
CA PRO A 85 17.10 13.43 22.00
C PRO A 85 17.15 12.39 20.87
N PHE A 86 17.71 11.20 21.14
CA PHE A 86 17.82 10.14 20.13
C PHE A 86 16.44 9.56 19.76
N ILE A 87 15.67 9.15 20.77
CA ILE A 87 14.35 8.52 20.57
C ILE A 87 13.36 9.50 19.93
N LEU A 88 13.29 10.75 20.41
CA LEU A 88 12.38 11.76 19.85
C LEU A 88 12.77 12.16 18.44
N THR A 89 14.07 12.28 18.14
CA THR A 89 14.52 12.57 16.76
C THR A 89 14.18 11.40 15.83
N ALA A 90 14.42 10.15 16.25
CA ALA A 90 14.09 8.95 15.48
C ALA A 90 12.57 8.83 15.23
N TYR A 91 11.73 9.17 16.20
CA TYR A 91 10.28 9.07 16.05
C TYR A 91 9.67 10.24 15.27
N ILE A 92 10.01 11.49 15.60
CA ILE A 92 9.34 12.66 15.02
C ILE A 92 9.90 12.96 13.63
N ILE A 93 11.23 13.07 13.51
CA ILE A 93 11.89 13.42 12.25
C ILE A 93 12.14 12.14 11.45
N GLY A 94 12.81 11.16 12.06
CA GLY A 94 13.25 9.94 11.41
C GLY A 94 12.11 9.12 10.83
N ALA A 95 11.11 8.76 11.62
CA ALA A 95 10.00 7.94 11.16
C ALA A 95 9.09 8.68 10.17
N THR A 96 8.86 9.99 10.35
CA THR A 96 8.16 10.81 9.34
C THR A 96 8.90 10.84 8.01
N ALA A 97 10.22 11.06 8.03
CA ALA A 97 11.02 11.08 6.81
C ALA A 97 11.16 9.69 6.18
N ASN A 98 11.21 8.60 6.96
CA ASN A 98 11.20 7.25 6.40
C ASN A 98 9.82 6.88 5.84
N GLN A 99 8.73 7.35 6.44
CA GLN A 99 7.39 7.24 5.84
C GLN A 99 7.32 7.95 4.49
N ASN A 100 7.88 9.16 4.41
CA ASN A 100 8.02 9.87 3.15
C ASN A 100 8.82 9.05 2.13
N LEU A 101 9.97 8.49 2.50
CA LEU A 101 10.80 7.67 1.59
C LEU A 101 10.14 6.35 1.19
N PHE A 102 9.35 5.72 2.06
CA PHE A 102 8.54 4.55 1.70
C PHE A 102 7.58 4.90 0.57
N LEU A 103 6.88 6.02 0.70
CA LEU A 103 5.93 6.49 -0.29
C LEU A 103 6.59 7.07 -1.55
N ALA A 104 7.82 7.59 -1.43
CA ALA A 104 8.62 7.95 -2.58
C ALA A 104 9.00 6.70 -3.40
N ILE A 105 9.45 5.62 -2.74
CA ILE A 105 9.76 4.35 -3.40
C ILE A 105 8.51 3.75 -4.05
N HIS A 106 7.34 3.93 -3.42
CA HIS A 106 6.04 3.64 -4.00
C HIS A 106 5.79 4.40 -5.31
N GLU A 107 5.90 5.74 -5.31
CA GLU A 107 5.74 6.56 -6.52
C GLU A 107 6.75 6.19 -7.62
N ILE A 108 8.01 6.00 -7.25
CA ILE A 108 9.09 5.62 -8.17
C ILE A 108 8.82 4.23 -8.78
N SER A 109 8.18 3.31 -8.05
CA SER A 109 7.82 1.97 -8.54
C SER A 109 6.85 2.01 -9.73
N HIS A 110 5.99 3.02 -9.77
CA HIS A 110 5.09 3.33 -10.88
C HIS A 110 5.77 4.07 -12.04
N ASN A 111 7.09 4.28 -11.95
CA ASN A 111 7.91 5.05 -12.88
C ASN A 111 7.53 6.53 -12.95
N LEU A 112 7.12 7.12 -11.83
CA LEU A 112 6.65 8.50 -11.79
C LEU A 112 7.78 9.52 -11.56
N ALA A 113 9.01 9.11 -11.21
CA ALA A 113 10.11 10.07 -11.10
C ALA A 113 10.78 10.36 -12.46
N PHE A 114 10.91 9.34 -13.31
CA PHE A 114 11.54 9.45 -14.64
C PHE A 114 10.73 8.73 -15.71
N LYS A 115 10.88 9.14 -16.99
CA LYS A 115 10.33 8.35 -18.11
C LYS A 115 11.03 6.99 -18.26
N SER A 116 12.31 6.90 -17.90
CA SER A 116 13.11 5.66 -18.02
C SER A 116 12.82 4.72 -16.84
N PRO A 117 12.33 3.48 -17.08
CA PRO A 117 12.10 2.52 -16.01
C PRO A 117 13.39 2.15 -15.26
N LEU A 118 14.54 2.12 -15.95
CA LEU A 118 15.82 1.84 -15.31
C LEU A 118 16.22 2.99 -14.38
N ALA A 119 16.07 4.25 -14.81
CA ALA A 119 16.40 5.40 -13.98
C ALA A 119 15.58 5.41 -12.67
N ASN A 120 14.29 5.08 -12.75
CA ASN A 120 13.45 4.91 -11.54
C ASN A 120 13.99 3.82 -10.62
N ARG A 121 14.34 2.64 -11.14
CA ARG A 121 14.89 1.55 -10.31
C ARG A 121 16.19 1.96 -9.61
N LEU A 122 17.09 2.64 -10.31
CA LEU A 122 18.34 3.13 -9.72
C LEU A 122 18.09 4.23 -8.68
N PHE A 123 17.14 5.13 -8.96
CA PHE A 123 16.78 6.19 -8.02
C PHE A 123 16.06 5.67 -6.77
N ALA A 124 15.26 4.62 -6.89
CA ALA A 124 14.64 3.94 -5.75
C ALA A 124 15.70 3.38 -4.78
N ILE A 125 16.85 2.91 -5.29
CA ILE A 125 17.98 2.47 -4.43
C ILE A 125 18.53 3.65 -3.63
N ILE A 126 18.60 4.85 -4.22
CA ILE A 126 19.03 6.07 -3.51
C ILE A 126 18.03 6.44 -2.41
N ALA A 127 16.74 6.44 -2.73
CA ALA A 127 15.67 6.69 -1.75
C ALA A 127 15.69 5.66 -0.60
N ASN A 128 16.17 4.44 -0.87
CA ASN A 128 16.24 3.35 0.10
C ASN A 128 17.40 3.50 1.10
N LEU A 129 18.45 4.26 0.80
CA LEU A 129 19.68 4.26 1.62
C LEU A 129 19.43 4.53 3.12
N PRO A 130 18.65 5.56 3.52
CA PRO A 130 18.40 5.85 4.93
C PRO A 130 17.40 4.91 5.63
N ILE A 131 16.89 3.90 4.91
CA ILE A 131 16.05 2.85 5.50
C ILE A 131 16.90 1.83 6.26
N GLY A 132 18.16 1.65 5.86
CA GLY A 132 19.12 0.72 6.49
C GLY A 132 18.94 -0.76 6.09
N ILE A 133 17.97 -1.07 5.24
CA ILE A 133 17.70 -2.44 4.75
C ILE A 133 17.32 -2.36 3.26
N PRO A 134 17.85 -3.23 2.38
CA PRO A 134 17.60 -3.15 0.94
C PRO A 134 16.24 -3.75 0.58
N TYR A 135 15.20 -2.92 0.41
CA TYR A 135 13.85 -3.43 0.09
C TYR A 135 13.27 -2.87 -1.23
N SER A 136 13.74 -1.73 -1.72
CA SER A 136 13.17 -1.05 -2.90
C SER A 136 13.07 -1.93 -4.16
N ALA A 137 14.06 -2.79 -4.40
CA ALA A 137 14.04 -3.72 -5.54
C ALA A 137 12.91 -4.75 -5.44
N SER A 138 12.68 -5.28 -4.24
CA SER A 138 11.64 -6.27 -3.95
C SER A 138 10.26 -5.63 -3.88
N PHE A 139 10.16 -4.40 -3.34
CA PHE A 139 8.90 -3.70 -3.16
C PHE A 139 8.12 -3.56 -4.47
N ARG A 140 8.77 -3.05 -5.52
CA ARG A 140 8.13 -2.75 -6.81
C ARG A 140 7.29 -3.91 -7.38
N PRO A 141 7.82 -5.13 -7.59
CA PRO A 141 7.04 -6.24 -8.13
C PRO A 141 5.91 -6.73 -7.22
N TYR A 142 6.08 -6.73 -5.89
CA TYR A 142 4.98 -7.02 -4.96
C TYR A 142 3.88 -5.97 -5.07
N HIS A 143 4.25 -4.69 -4.99
CA HIS A 143 3.33 -3.57 -5.07
C HIS A 143 2.54 -3.49 -6.38
N LEU A 144 3.22 -3.67 -7.53
CA LEU A 144 2.53 -3.70 -8.82
C LEU A 144 1.64 -4.93 -9.01
N THR A 145 1.93 -6.02 -8.30
CA THR A 145 1.06 -7.21 -8.29
C THR A 145 -0.19 -6.94 -7.48
N HIS A 146 -0.07 -6.28 -6.32
CA HIS A 146 -1.17 -5.81 -5.50
C HIS A 146 -2.15 -4.94 -6.29
N HIS A 147 -1.68 -3.89 -6.97
CA HIS A 147 -2.56 -3.06 -7.82
C HIS A 147 -3.25 -3.82 -8.97
N LYS A 148 -2.66 -4.89 -9.50
CA LYS A 148 -3.23 -5.67 -10.62
C LYS A 148 -4.09 -6.85 -10.18
N SER A 149 -3.93 -7.28 -8.93
CA SER A 149 -4.46 -8.54 -8.40
C SER A 149 -4.95 -8.31 -6.97
N LEU A 150 -5.59 -7.17 -6.73
CA LEU A 150 -6.04 -6.73 -5.41
C LEU A 150 -6.92 -7.81 -4.74
N GLY A 151 -6.50 -8.25 -3.56
CA GLY A 151 -7.17 -9.29 -2.79
C GLY A 151 -7.12 -10.70 -3.41
N VAL A 152 -6.40 -10.94 -4.51
CA VAL A 152 -6.31 -12.29 -5.10
C VAL A 152 -5.46 -13.19 -4.22
N ASP A 153 -6.03 -14.32 -3.80
CA ASP A 153 -5.38 -15.23 -2.87
C ASP A 153 -4.05 -15.79 -3.43
N GLY A 154 -3.03 -15.84 -2.57
CA GLY A 154 -1.68 -16.25 -2.95
C GLY A 154 -0.92 -15.30 -3.91
N LEU A 155 -1.53 -14.19 -4.35
CA LEU A 155 -0.89 -13.17 -5.18
C LEU A 155 -0.76 -11.82 -4.48
N ASP A 156 -1.77 -11.43 -3.71
CA ASP A 156 -1.72 -10.17 -2.96
C ASP A 156 -1.13 -10.42 -1.57
N THR A 157 0.15 -10.08 -1.41
CA THR A 157 0.87 -10.23 -0.14
C THR A 157 0.54 -9.15 0.87
N ASP A 158 -0.27 -8.17 0.50
CA ASP A 158 -0.74 -7.15 1.41
C ASP A 158 -1.81 -7.69 2.40
N VAL A 159 -2.53 -8.75 1.99
CA VAL A 159 -3.55 -9.41 2.81
C VAL A 159 -2.90 -10.30 3.88
N PRO A 160 -3.31 -10.21 5.16
CA PRO A 160 -2.86 -11.14 6.19
C PRO A 160 -3.15 -12.61 5.86
N THR A 161 -2.31 -13.50 6.37
CA THR A 161 -2.59 -14.93 6.33
C THR A 161 -3.69 -15.30 7.34
N THR A 162 -4.36 -16.43 7.15
CA THR A 162 -5.34 -16.95 8.12
C THR A 162 -4.73 -17.17 9.51
N VAL A 163 -3.46 -17.60 9.58
CA VAL A 163 -2.73 -17.81 10.84
C VAL A 163 -2.48 -16.49 11.56
N GLU A 164 -2.03 -15.46 10.83
CA GLU A 164 -1.86 -14.12 11.41
C GLU A 164 -3.20 -13.58 11.91
N ALA A 165 -4.25 -13.70 11.09
CA ALA A 165 -5.57 -13.18 11.44
C ALA A 165 -6.12 -13.86 12.70
N TRP A 166 -6.07 -15.19 12.77
CA TRP A 166 -6.52 -15.95 13.93
C TRP A 166 -5.69 -15.65 15.19
N LEU A 167 -4.35 -15.60 15.08
CA LEU A 167 -3.46 -15.40 16.23
C LEU A 167 -3.57 -13.99 16.82
N LEU A 168 -3.82 -12.99 15.97
CA LEU A 168 -3.77 -11.58 16.34
C LEU A 168 -5.16 -10.95 16.52
N ASP A 169 -6.25 -11.72 16.47
CA ASP A 169 -7.62 -11.24 16.61
C ASP A 169 -8.02 -10.95 18.08
N SER A 170 -7.32 -10.00 18.68
CA SER A 170 -7.62 -9.44 20.00
C SER A 170 -7.09 -8.02 20.10
N VAL A 171 -7.50 -7.24 21.11
CA VAL A 171 -6.95 -5.88 21.30
C VAL A 171 -5.42 -5.91 21.42
N ALA A 172 -4.87 -6.85 22.19
CA ALA A 172 -3.43 -7.01 22.35
C ALA A 172 -2.75 -7.51 21.06
N GLY A 173 -3.36 -8.47 20.36
CA GLY A 173 -2.86 -8.99 19.08
C GLY A 173 -2.85 -7.93 17.98
N LYS A 174 -3.89 -7.11 17.88
CA LYS A 174 -3.98 -6.00 16.92
C LYS A 174 -3.03 -4.87 17.29
N ALA A 175 -2.85 -4.56 18.57
CA ALA A 175 -1.82 -3.61 19.01
C ALA A 175 -0.41 -4.10 18.66
N PHE A 176 -0.14 -5.40 18.83
CA PHE A 176 1.12 -6.02 18.39
C PHE A 176 1.27 -5.92 16.87
N PHE A 177 0.22 -6.25 16.12
CA PHE A 177 0.21 -6.12 14.66
C PHE A 177 0.58 -4.70 14.21
N CYS A 178 -0.10 -3.68 14.73
CA CYS A 178 0.17 -2.27 14.39
C CYS A 178 1.57 -1.80 14.84
N THR A 179 2.09 -2.35 15.94
CA THR A 179 3.44 -1.99 16.43
C THR A 179 4.53 -2.62 15.56
N PHE A 180 4.32 -3.82 15.04
CA PHE A 180 5.31 -4.54 14.24
C PHE A 180 4.93 -4.63 12.76
N GLN A 181 4.03 -3.76 12.30
CA GLN A 181 3.38 -3.86 11.00
C GLN A 181 4.39 -3.96 9.86
N ILE A 182 5.44 -3.14 9.89
CA ILE A 182 6.52 -3.17 8.89
C ILE A 182 7.20 -4.54 8.75
N LEU A 183 7.28 -5.33 9.84
CA LEU A 183 7.88 -6.67 9.81
C LEU A 183 6.95 -7.66 9.09
N PHE A 184 5.63 -7.54 9.27
CA PHE A 184 4.68 -8.35 8.51
C PHE A 184 4.80 -8.05 7.01
N TYR A 185 4.89 -6.77 6.63
CA TYR A 185 5.09 -6.36 5.24
C TYR A 185 6.43 -6.84 4.66
N ALA A 186 7.48 -6.89 5.48
CA ALA A 186 8.79 -7.36 5.04
C ALA A 186 8.85 -8.89 4.91
N ILE A 187 8.22 -9.64 5.82
CA ILE A 187 8.39 -11.09 5.97
C ILE A 187 7.30 -11.88 5.26
N ARG A 188 6.03 -11.47 5.37
CA ARG A 188 4.89 -12.18 4.77
C ARG A 188 5.07 -12.46 3.28
N PRO A 189 5.55 -11.52 2.44
CA PRO A 189 5.72 -11.80 1.03
C PRO A 189 6.62 -13.02 0.77
N MET A 190 7.69 -13.19 1.56
CA MET A 190 8.61 -14.33 1.42
C MET A 190 7.98 -15.68 1.78
N MET A 191 6.87 -15.67 2.53
CA MET A 191 6.13 -16.86 2.95
C MET A 191 4.98 -17.19 2.00
N VAL A 192 4.35 -16.18 1.41
CA VAL A 192 3.17 -16.36 0.53
C VAL A 192 3.61 -16.65 -0.91
N TYR A 193 4.45 -15.81 -1.52
CA TYR A 193 4.98 -16.09 -2.85
C TYR A 193 6.35 -15.46 -3.06
N LYS A 194 7.29 -16.25 -3.59
CA LYS A 194 8.68 -15.80 -3.77
C LYS A 194 8.91 -15.27 -5.18
N LEU A 195 9.52 -14.09 -5.25
CA LEU A 195 9.98 -13.50 -6.51
C LEU A 195 11.37 -14.02 -6.89
N PRO A 196 11.67 -14.17 -8.20
CA PRO A 196 13.02 -14.46 -8.65
C PRO A 196 13.92 -13.24 -8.40
N LEU A 197 15.08 -13.48 -7.80
CA LEU A 197 16.09 -12.45 -7.63
C LEU A 197 16.68 -12.05 -8.98
N THR A 198 16.88 -10.75 -9.16
CA THR A 198 17.44 -10.16 -10.39
C THR A 198 18.70 -9.35 -10.06
N TRP A 199 19.43 -8.92 -11.09
CA TRP A 199 20.60 -8.07 -10.91
C TRP A 199 20.29 -6.75 -10.18
N ILE A 200 19.07 -6.22 -10.28
CA ILE A 200 18.63 -5.02 -9.53
C ILE A 200 18.57 -5.32 -8.02
N HIS A 201 18.17 -6.53 -7.62
CA HIS A 201 18.19 -6.94 -6.22
C HIS A 201 19.62 -7.02 -5.70
N ALA A 202 20.52 -7.64 -6.47
CA ALA A 202 21.94 -7.71 -6.14
C ALA A 202 22.56 -6.30 -6.01
N LEU A 203 22.22 -5.38 -6.93
CA LEU A 203 22.66 -3.99 -6.87
C LEU A 203 22.10 -3.27 -5.62
N ASN A 204 20.81 -3.41 -5.32
CA ASN A 204 20.23 -2.77 -4.13
C ASN A 204 20.90 -3.27 -2.85
N ILE A 205 21.14 -4.58 -2.71
CA ILE A 205 21.84 -5.17 -1.57
C ILE A 205 23.26 -4.64 -1.48
N ALA A 206 24.03 -4.68 -2.57
CA ALA A 206 25.41 -4.22 -2.59
C ALA A 206 25.51 -2.72 -2.24
N SER A 207 24.66 -1.88 -2.83
CA SER A 207 24.61 -0.45 -2.54
C SER A 207 24.23 -0.16 -1.09
N GLN A 208 23.25 -0.89 -0.53
CA GLN A 208 22.85 -0.70 0.86
C GLN A 208 23.97 -1.10 1.82
N LEU A 209 24.57 -2.28 1.64
CA LEU A 209 25.68 -2.74 2.49
C LEU A 209 26.89 -1.80 2.40
N ALA A 210 27.23 -1.31 1.20
CA ALA A 210 28.31 -0.35 1.02
C ALA A 210 28.01 0.98 1.72
N PHE A 211 26.77 1.48 1.60
CA PHE A 211 26.35 2.72 2.27
C PHE A 211 26.34 2.57 3.79
N ASP A 212 25.73 1.51 4.33
CA ASP A 212 25.69 1.25 5.77
C ASP A 212 27.09 1.09 6.34
N PHE A 213 27.98 0.38 5.65
CA PHE A 213 29.40 0.27 6.03
C PHE A 213 30.08 1.64 6.06
N ALA A 214 29.88 2.48 5.03
CA ALA A 214 30.45 3.83 4.98
C ALA A 214 29.91 4.71 6.13
N VAL A 215 28.61 4.64 6.43
CA VAL A 215 27.97 5.36 7.53
C VAL A 215 28.52 4.91 8.87
N VAL A 216 28.63 3.60 9.12
CA VAL A 216 29.20 3.08 10.37
C VAL A 216 30.67 3.48 10.50
N ARG A 217 31.43 3.48 9.40
CA ARG A 217 32.85 3.86 9.42
C ARG A 217 33.08 5.35 9.66
N ALA A 218 32.17 6.20 9.17
CA ALA A 218 32.26 7.66 9.27
C ALA A 218 31.59 8.22 10.54
N PHE A 219 30.42 7.72 10.90
CA PHE A 219 29.57 8.24 11.99
C PHE A 219 29.37 7.25 13.14
N GLY A 220 29.81 5.99 13.01
CA GLY A 220 29.66 4.97 14.05
C GLY A 220 28.30 4.26 14.02
N GLY A 221 28.20 3.16 14.76
CA GLY A 221 27.02 2.28 14.75
C GLY A 221 25.71 2.94 15.19
N ARG A 222 25.77 4.04 15.95
CA ARG A 222 24.59 4.80 16.37
C ARG A 222 23.85 5.46 15.19
N ALA A 223 24.59 5.85 14.15
CA ALA A 223 23.98 6.40 12.94
C ALA A 223 23.14 5.35 12.19
N LEU A 224 23.66 4.13 12.05
CA LEU A 224 22.90 3.02 11.48
C LEU A 224 21.72 2.62 12.38
N ALA A 225 21.92 2.60 13.70
CA ALA A 225 20.84 2.32 14.66
C ALA A 225 19.70 3.36 14.54
N TYR A 226 20.02 4.62 14.26
CA TYR A 226 19.03 5.66 13.99
C TYR A 226 18.22 5.36 12.72
N PHE A 227 18.84 4.96 11.62
CA PHE A 227 18.12 4.57 10.39
C PHE A 227 17.18 3.38 10.63
N ILE A 228 17.68 2.31 11.26
CA ILE A 228 16.88 1.11 11.54
C ILE A 228 15.72 1.44 12.49
N LEU A 229 15.97 2.19 13.56
CA LEU A 229 14.93 2.60 14.50
C LEU A 229 13.88 3.49 13.82
N SER A 230 14.30 4.44 12.99
CA SER A 230 13.40 5.30 12.22
C SER A 230 12.53 4.50 11.26
N SER A 231 13.09 3.50 10.56
CA SER A 231 12.34 2.60 9.68
C SER A 231 11.35 1.73 10.44
N PHE A 232 11.73 1.21 11.60
CA PHE A 232 10.84 0.44 12.46
C PHE A 232 9.65 1.31 12.89
N LEU A 233 9.93 2.47 13.49
CA LEU A 233 8.92 3.40 14.00
C LEU A 233 8.04 3.96 12.87
N ALA A 234 8.59 4.16 11.67
CA ALA A 234 7.86 4.61 10.49
C ALA A 234 6.67 3.70 10.20
N GLY A 235 6.87 2.37 10.18
CA GLY A 235 5.77 1.41 9.99
C GLY A 235 5.30 0.76 11.30
N SER A 236 5.37 1.47 12.42
CA SER A 236 4.77 1.11 13.71
C SER A 236 3.55 2.00 13.98
N LEU A 237 3.19 2.21 15.26
CA LEU A 237 2.17 3.16 15.72
C LEU A 237 2.58 4.64 15.52
N HIS A 238 2.84 5.05 14.26
CA HIS A 238 3.14 6.42 13.86
C HIS A 238 1.95 7.01 13.09
N PRO A 239 1.60 8.31 13.24
CA PRO A 239 0.41 8.89 12.60
C PRO A 239 0.29 8.64 11.10
N CYS A 240 1.39 8.73 10.36
CA CYS A 240 1.39 8.41 8.93
C CYS A 240 1.15 6.92 8.66
N ALA A 241 1.64 6.00 9.50
CA ALA A 241 1.51 4.55 9.30
C ALA A 241 0.07 4.04 9.27
N GLY A 242 -0.88 4.82 9.79
CA GLY A 242 -2.29 4.46 9.71
C GLY A 242 -2.78 4.28 8.27
N HIS A 243 -2.08 4.82 7.26
CA HIS A 243 -2.40 4.56 5.85
C HIS A 243 -2.36 3.06 5.50
N PHE A 244 -1.40 2.28 6.03
CA PHE A 244 -1.30 0.83 5.79
C PHE A 244 -2.54 0.03 6.22
N ILE A 245 -3.32 0.58 7.16
CA ILE A 245 -4.59 -0.02 7.59
C ILE A 245 -5.77 0.64 6.88
N ALA A 246 -5.75 1.97 6.79
CA ALA A 246 -6.83 2.78 6.22
C ALA A 246 -7.13 2.38 4.77
N GLU A 247 -6.10 2.02 4.02
CA GLU A 247 -6.21 1.85 2.57
C GLU A 247 -7.12 0.70 2.16
N HIS A 248 -6.99 -0.48 2.79
CA HIS A 248 -7.63 -1.72 2.30
C HIS A 248 -8.35 -2.58 3.34
N TYR A 249 -8.39 -2.17 4.60
CA TYR A 249 -9.23 -2.85 5.59
C TYR A 249 -10.67 -2.36 5.51
N VAL A 250 -11.62 -3.27 5.62
CA VAL A 250 -13.06 -2.97 5.60
C VAL A 250 -13.49 -2.48 6.98
N PHE A 251 -13.79 -1.19 7.09
CA PHE A 251 -14.25 -0.58 8.35
C PHE A 251 -15.77 -0.48 8.49
N ASN A 252 -16.52 -0.74 7.41
CA ASN A 252 -17.98 -0.59 7.40
C ASN A 252 -18.70 -1.94 7.39
N GLN A 253 -18.44 -2.78 8.38
CA GLN A 253 -19.12 -4.09 8.50
C GLN A 253 -20.65 -3.96 8.61
N LEU A 254 -21.15 -2.85 9.19
CA LEU A 254 -22.58 -2.62 9.38
C LEU A 254 -23.34 -2.40 8.06
N ALA A 255 -22.68 -1.91 6.99
CA ALA A 255 -23.29 -1.89 5.66
C ALA A 255 -23.44 -3.30 5.06
N ALA A 256 -22.57 -4.25 5.43
CA ALA A 256 -22.68 -5.65 5.02
C ALA A 256 -23.76 -6.42 5.81
N SER A 257 -24.11 -5.98 7.02
CA SER A 257 -25.14 -6.61 7.87
C SER A 257 -26.53 -5.97 7.77
N SER A 258 -26.67 -4.82 7.10
CA SER A 258 -27.93 -4.07 7.00
C SER A 258 -28.68 -4.36 5.69
N ALA A 259 -29.56 -5.37 5.69
CA ALA A 259 -30.70 -5.62 4.77
C ALA A 259 -30.55 -5.47 3.23
N VAL A 260 -29.41 -5.06 2.70
CA VAL A 260 -29.08 -4.98 1.27
C VAL A 260 -27.86 -5.86 1.04
N LYS A 261 -28.12 -7.17 0.93
CA LYS A 261 -27.12 -8.24 0.73
C LYS A 261 -26.40 -8.21 -0.64
N THR A 262 -26.44 -7.09 -1.36
CA THR A 262 -26.07 -7.02 -2.78
C THR A 262 -24.89 -6.09 -3.11
N SER A 263 -24.34 -5.36 -2.13
CA SER A 263 -23.15 -4.52 -2.36
C SER A 263 -21.88 -5.16 -1.81
N VAL A 264 -20.90 -5.41 -2.68
CA VAL A 264 -19.52 -5.75 -2.31
C VAL A 264 -19.02 -4.71 -1.29
N PRO A 265 -18.44 -5.13 -0.15
CA PRO A 265 -17.94 -4.18 0.84
C PRO A 265 -16.86 -3.29 0.22
N THR A 266 -16.86 -2.01 0.59
CA THR A 266 -15.81 -1.07 0.18
C THR A 266 -14.46 -1.60 0.66
N GLU A 267 -13.57 -1.89 -0.30
CA GLU A 267 -12.25 -2.49 -0.05
C GLU A 267 -11.09 -1.52 -0.26
N THR A 268 -11.39 -0.27 -0.64
CA THR A 268 -10.41 0.80 -0.79
C THR A 268 -10.97 2.12 -0.27
N TYR A 269 -10.25 2.79 0.63
CA TYR A 269 -10.66 4.05 1.24
C TYR A 269 -9.65 5.17 0.98
N SER A 270 -10.15 6.37 0.72
CA SER A 270 -9.31 7.58 0.64
C SER A 270 -9.25 8.32 2.00
N TYR A 271 -8.26 9.17 2.16
CA TYR A 271 -8.03 10.11 3.25
C TYR A 271 -7.57 11.44 2.65
N TYR A 272 -8.31 12.51 2.91
CA TYR A 272 -8.08 13.84 2.35
C TYR A 272 -7.45 14.83 3.35
N GLY A 273 -6.87 14.33 4.45
CA GLY A 273 -6.36 15.18 5.53
C GLY A 273 -4.90 15.61 5.37
N VAL A 274 -4.43 16.35 6.37
CA VAL A 274 -3.15 17.12 6.35
C VAL A 274 -1.90 16.25 6.20
N LEU A 275 -1.94 14.98 6.64
CA LEU A 275 -0.78 14.09 6.57
C LEU A 275 -0.33 13.80 5.13
N ASN A 276 -1.21 14.02 4.14
CA ASN A 276 -0.86 13.98 2.71
C ASN A 276 0.33 14.87 2.32
N LEU A 277 0.55 15.98 3.05
CA LEU A 277 1.72 16.85 2.86
C LEU A 277 3.05 16.12 3.08
N LEU A 278 3.06 15.06 3.89
CA LEU A 278 4.23 14.28 4.24
C LEU A 278 4.32 12.99 3.42
N THR A 279 3.24 12.59 2.75
CA THR A 279 3.02 11.24 2.23
C THR A 279 2.65 11.23 0.75
N TYR A 280 3.19 12.15 -0.06
CA TYR A 280 2.99 12.17 -1.51
C TYR A 280 1.50 12.04 -1.90
N ASN A 281 0.59 12.71 -1.17
CA ASN A 281 -0.85 12.63 -1.42
C ASN A 281 -1.42 11.19 -1.52
N VAL A 282 -0.75 10.16 -0.97
CA VAL A 282 -1.17 8.76 -1.08
C VAL A 282 -2.58 8.52 -0.51
N GLY A 283 -3.02 9.38 0.42
CA GLY A 283 -4.36 9.34 0.95
C GLY A 283 -5.45 9.51 -0.12
N LEU A 284 -5.16 10.11 -1.29
CA LEU A 284 -6.03 10.00 -2.47
C LEU A 284 -5.90 8.60 -3.10
N HIS A 285 -6.23 7.58 -2.31
CA HIS A 285 -5.86 6.21 -2.57
C HIS A 285 -6.74 5.55 -3.62
N ASN A 286 -8.05 5.87 -3.61
CA ASN A 286 -8.95 5.45 -4.70
C ASN A 286 -8.49 6.04 -6.03
N GLU A 287 -8.17 7.33 -6.07
CA GLU A 287 -7.67 8.04 -7.24
C GLU A 287 -6.36 7.41 -7.75
N HIS A 288 -5.46 7.10 -6.82
CA HIS A 288 -4.19 6.45 -7.12
C HIS A 288 -4.38 5.03 -7.68
N HIS A 289 -5.22 4.19 -7.07
CA HIS A 289 -5.50 2.85 -7.60
C HIS A 289 -6.22 2.89 -8.95
N ASP A 290 -7.09 3.87 -9.16
CA ASP A 290 -7.76 4.09 -10.45
C ASP A 290 -6.78 4.58 -11.51
N PHE A 291 -5.78 5.39 -11.16
CA PHE A 291 -4.82 5.93 -12.12
C PHE A 291 -3.39 5.99 -11.57
N PRO A 292 -2.69 4.84 -11.40
CA PRO A 292 -1.35 4.78 -10.81
C PRO A 292 -0.26 5.39 -11.71
N ALA A 293 -0.63 5.82 -12.92
CA ALA A 293 0.24 6.55 -13.84
C ALA A 293 0.10 8.08 -13.71
N ILE A 294 -0.81 8.56 -12.87
CA ILE A 294 -0.96 9.98 -12.50
C ILE A 294 -0.13 10.20 -11.22
N PRO A 295 0.81 11.15 -11.21
CA PRO A 295 1.67 11.36 -10.06
C PRO A 295 0.96 12.08 -8.92
N TRP A 296 1.49 11.93 -7.71
CA TRP A 296 0.97 12.53 -6.49
C TRP A 296 0.58 14.01 -6.56
N THR A 297 1.31 14.85 -7.27
CA THR A 297 1.04 16.29 -7.41
C THR A 297 -0.25 16.58 -8.17
N ARG A 298 -0.75 15.62 -8.95
CA ARG A 298 -1.91 15.76 -9.83
C ARG A 298 -3.12 14.95 -9.38
N LEU A 299 -3.00 14.17 -8.30
CA LEU A 299 -4.12 13.39 -7.75
C LEU A 299 -5.30 14.27 -7.34
N TRP A 300 -5.04 15.43 -6.73
CA TRP A 300 -6.11 16.39 -6.42
C TRP A 300 -6.82 16.91 -7.67
N LYS A 301 -6.10 17.09 -8.79
CA LYS A 301 -6.72 17.51 -10.04
C LYS A 301 -7.56 16.40 -10.65
N LEU A 302 -7.13 15.14 -10.53
CA LEU A 302 -7.95 13.99 -10.89
C LEU A 302 -9.24 13.94 -10.06
N ASN A 303 -9.14 14.10 -8.73
CA ASN A 303 -10.30 14.14 -7.85
C ASN A 303 -11.26 15.28 -8.24
N GLU A 304 -10.76 16.46 -8.58
CA GLU A 304 -11.58 17.60 -8.99
C GLU A 304 -12.32 17.34 -10.32
N VAL A 305 -11.64 16.78 -11.32
CA VAL A 305 -12.20 16.54 -12.66
C VAL A 305 -13.24 15.41 -12.66
N ALA A 306 -13.01 14.36 -11.88
CA ALA A 306 -13.86 13.17 -11.82
C ALA A 306 -14.54 13.01 -10.44
N ASN A 307 -14.86 14.11 -9.78
CA ASN A 307 -15.32 14.13 -8.39
C ASN A 307 -16.61 13.32 -8.17
N GLU A 308 -17.49 13.26 -9.18
CA GLU A 308 -18.71 12.47 -9.16
C GLU A 308 -18.47 10.97 -8.98
N PHE A 309 -17.26 10.47 -9.27
CA PHE A 309 -16.88 9.07 -9.06
C PHE A 309 -16.29 8.82 -7.67
N TYR A 310 -15.89 9.87 -6.94
CA TYR A 310 -15.17 9.76 -5.66
C TYR A 310 -15.94 10.29 -4.46
N ARG A 311 -16.75 11.34 -4.63
CA ARG A 311 -17.36 12.09 -3.51
C ARG A 311 -18.27 11.25 -2.60
N ASP A 312 -18.88 10.21 -3.16
CA ASP A 312 -19.83 9.33 -2.46
C ASP A 312 -19.13 8.05 -1.95
N LEU A 313 -17.82 7.87 -2.23
CA LEU A 313 -17.03 6.77 -1.68
C LEU A 313 -16.72 7.02 -0.21
N PRO A 314 -16.77 5.97 0.65
CA PRO A 314 -16.31 6.07 2.02
C PRO A 314 -14.85 6.56 2.11
N CYS A 315 -14.60 7.49 3.02
CA CYS A 315 -13.27 7.99 3.30
C CYS A 315 -12.99 8.04 4.80
N HIS A 316 -11.71 8.05 5.15
CA HIS A 316 -11.24 8.26 6.51
C HIS A 316 -10.90 9.74 6.74
N HIS A 317 -11.16 10.22 7.96
CA HIS A 317 -10.83 11.59 8.36
C HIS A 317 -9.61 11.67 9.30
N SER A 318 -9.13 10.53 9.82
CA SER A 318 -7.97 10.47 10.71
C SER A 318 -7.30 9.10 10.64
N TRP A 319 -6.05 9.03 10.18
CA TRP A 319 -5.25 7.80 10.22
C TRP A 319 -4.92 7.33 11.64
N VAL A 320 -4.77 8.27 12.59
CA VAL A 320 -4.65 7.91 14.01
C VAL A 320 -5.95 7.29 14.51
N GLY A 321 -7.10 7.85 14.11
CA GLY A 321 -8.42 7.29 14.42
C GLY A 321 -8.61 5.89 13.84
N VAL A 322 -8.16 5.66 12.60
CA VAL A 322 -8.15 4.33 11.97
C VAL A 322 -7.33 3.33 12.77
N MET A 323 -6.10 3.67 13.17
CA MET A 323 -5.28 2.78 13.99
C MET A 323 -5.94 2.47 15.34
N TRP A 324 -6.51 3.50 15.98
CA TRP A 324 -7.23 3.33 17.25
C TRP A 324 -8.43 2.41 17.10
N GLN A 325 -9.28 2.65 16.10
CA GLN A 325 -10.45 1.82 15.81
C GLN A 325 -10.03 0.39 15.49
N PHE A 326 -9.03 0.20 14.61
CA PHE A 326 -8.52 -1.12 14.28
C PHE A 326 -8.10 -1.90 15.52
N VAL A 327 -7.41 -1.26 16.48
CA VAL A 327 -6.95 -1.94 17.70
C VAL A 327 -8.10 -2.22 18.67
N THR A 328 -9.02 -1.27 18.87
CA THR A 328 -9.97 -1.30 19.98
C THR A 328 -11.35 -1.84 19.62
N ASP A 329 -11.78 -1.70 18.37
CA ASP A 329 -13.08 -2.15 17.89
C ASP A 329 -13.09 -3.66 17.70
N LYS A 330 -14.05 -4.36 18.31
CA LYS A 330 -14.19 -5.82 18.19
C LYS A 330 -14.68 -6.27 16.82
N ASP A 331 -15.27 -5.35 16.05
CA ASP A 331 -15.84 -5.61 14.73
C ASP A 331 -14.88 -5.14 13.63
N VAL A 332 -13.62 -4.79 13.95
CA VAL A 332 -12.56 -4.49 12.97
C VAL A 332 -11.29 -5.24 13.33
N GLY A 333 -10.63 -5.86 12.36
CA GLY A 333 -9.41 -6.62 12.60
C GLY A 333 -8.80 -7.21 11.34
N LEU A 334 -7.91 -8.19 11.51
CA LEU A 334 -7.13 -8.77 10.42
C LEU A 334 -8.00 -9.50 9.38
N TRP A 335 -9.16 -10.02 9.80
CA TRP A 335 -10.17 -10.64 8.94
C TRP A 335 -10.88 -9.66 8.01
N CYS A 336 -10.81 -8.36 8.29
CA CYS A 336 -11.54 -7.32 7.56
C CYS A 336 -10.86 -6.96 6.24
N ARG A 337 -10.61 -7.96 5.39
CA ARG A 337 -10.01 -7.83 4.07
C ARG A 337 -10.84 -8.58 3.05
N VAL A 338 -10.93 -8.02 1.84
CA VAL A 338 -11.57 -8.69 0.71
C VAL A 338 -10.58 -9.62 0.03
N LYS A 339 -11.01 -10.86 -0.24
CA LYS A 339 -10.27 -11.88 -0.96
C LYS A 339 -11.02 -12.36 -2.20
N ARG A 340 -10.27 -12.77 -3.22
CA ARG A 340 -10.76 -13.35 -4.47
C ARG A 340 -10.04 -14.67 -4.73
N LYS A 341 -10.78 -15.72 -5.11
CA LYS A 341 -10.20 -17.04 -5.40
C LYS A 341 -9.42 -17.06 -6.70
N GLU A 342 -9.92 -16.35 -7.71
CA GLU A 342 -9.38 -16.34 -9.06
C GLU A 342 -9.27 -14.91 -9.61
N GLY A 343 -8.42 -14.72 -10.61
CA GLY A 343 -8.16 -13.44 -11.26
C GLY A 343 -6.72 -12.95 -11.08
N GLY A 344 -6.44 -11.74 -11.57
CA GLY A 344 -5.14 -11.08 -11.37
C GLY A 344 -4.00 -11.54 -12.31
N ARG A 345 -2.88 -10.83 -12.24
CA ARG A 345 -1.64 -11.09 -12.99
C ARG A 345 -0.41 -10.70 -12.17
N LYS A 346 0.53 -11.62 -12.04
CA LYS A 346 1.85 -11.39 -11.41
C LYS A 346 2.68 -10.38 -12.19
N VAL A 347 3.36 -9.46 -11.51
CA VAL A 347 4.35 -8.54 -12.10
C VAL A 347 5.75 -8.93 -11.68
N GLY A 348 6.66 -9.09 -12.65
CA GLY A 348 8.08 -9.39 -12.40
C GLY A 348 8.45 -10.88 -12.34
N GLY A 349 7.53 -11.80 -12.61
CA GLY A 349 7.84 -13.22 -12.84
C GLY A 349 8.22 -13.49 -14.30
N ASN A 350 9.13 -14.45 -14.54
CA ASN A 350 9.41 -14.95 -15.89
C ASN A 350 8.11 -15.43 -16.52
N GLY A 351 7.78 -14.91 -17.71
CA GLY A 351 6.51 -15.13 -18.39
C GLY A 351 6.22 -16.60 -18.67
N LYS A 352 5.54 -17.26 -17.75
CA LYS A 352 4.59 -18.33 -18.04
C LYS A 352 3.34 -18.02 -17.24
N GLN A 353 2.23 -17.82 -17.96
CA GLN A 353 0.90 -17.65 -17.40
C GLN A 353 0.68 -18.72 -16.32
N HIS A 354 0.47 -18.30 -15.08
CA HIS A 354 -0.30 -19.12 -14.14
C HIS A 354 -1.72 -19.10 -14.69
N ARG A 355 -2.02 -19.97 -15.66
CA ARG A 355 -3.33 -20.62 -15.64
C ARG A 355 -3.21 -21.61 -14.50
N GLN A 356 -3.98 -21.41 -13.43
CA GLN A 356 -4.23 -22.54 -12.54
C GLN A 356 -4.83 -23.67 -13.40
N PRO A 357 -4.47 -24.94 -13.13
CA PRO A 357 -5.18 -26.04 -13.77
C PRO A 357 -6.66 -25.87 -13.42
N LEU A 358 -7.48 -25.71 -14.45
CA LEU A 358 -8.91 -26.01 -14.32
C LEU A 358 -8.94 -27.48 -13.92
N ASP A 359 -9.24 -27.76 -12.65
CA ASP A 359 -9.57 -29.11 -12.23
C ASP A 359 -10.82 -29.51 -12.98
N ALA A 360 -10.60 -30.21 -14.09
CA ALA A 360 -11.61 -31.02 -14.73
C ALA A 360 -11.87 -32.19 -13.80
N THR A 361 -12.95 -32.14 -13.01
CA THR A 361 -13.57 -33.34 -12.47
C THR A 361 -15.02 -33.06 -12.06
N LEU A 362 -15.92 -33.57 -12.92
CA LEU A 362 -17.32 -33.98 -12.73
C LEU A 362 -18.38 -32.89 -12.46
#